data_AF-A0A966LV54-F1
#
_entry.id   AF-A0A966LV54-F1
#
_cell.length_a   1.000
_cell.length_b   1.000
_cell.length_c   1.000
_cell.angle_alpha   90.00
_cell.angle_beta   90.00
_cell.angle_gamma   90.00
#
_symmetry.space_group_name_H-M   'P 1'
#
loop_
_entity.id
_entity.type
_entity.pdbx_description
1 polymer ?
#
loop_
_entity_poly.entity_id
_entity_poly.type
_entity_poly.pdbx_seq_one_letter_code
_entity_poly.pdbx_strand_id
1 'polypeptide(L)'
;MDSYIEFIDILAQDANIMDKSFFIVVPYHPTGDINDIKRQTKGIFSSLFGGGKDAVTHIDQTTYDRAKDEIKNRIDSVVNGLFQMGVKSQQLSTKQLGELFYNSYNHDTASREPLAVGLEDLTTTFVRKGQGDSR
;
A
#
# COMPACT_ATOMS: atom_id res chain seq x y z
N MET A 1 -36.45 1.43 -40.16
CA MET A 1 -36.24 1.85 -38.76
C MET A 1 -35.38 0.85 -38.01
N ASP A 2 -35.34 -0.40 -38.47
CA ASP A 2 -34.58 -1.50 -37.87
C ASP A 2 -33.06 -1.24 -37.84
N SER A 3 -32.52 -0.59 -38.87
CA SER A 3 -31.09 -0.29 -38.98
C SER A 3 -30.57 0.74 -37.96
N TYR A 4 -31.42 1.62 -37.43
CA TYR A 4 -31.02 2.57 -36.38
C TYR A 4 -30.97 1.89 -35.01
N ILE A 5 -31.91 0.97 -34.75
CA ILE A 5 -31.92 0.15 -33.53
C ILE A 5 -30.70 -0.77 -33.51
N GLU A 6 -30.38 -1.42 -34.63
CA GLU A 6 -29.21 -2.29 -34.76
C GLU A 6 -27.89 -1.52 -34.60
N PHE A 7 -27.79 -0.30 -35.15
CA PHE A 7 -26.64 0.58 -34.94
C PHE A 7 -26.47 1.01 -33.48
N ILE A 8 -27.58 1.34 -32.79
CA ILE A 8 -27.54 1.69 -31.37
C ILE A 8 -27.17 0.48 -30.50
N ASP A 9 -27.59 -0.74 -30.88
CA ASP A 9 -27.23 -1.98 -30.17
C ASP A 9 -25.74 -2.31 -30.34
N ILE A 10 -25.19 -2.12 -31.54
CA ILE A 10 -23.74 -2.25 -31.82
C ILE A 10 -22.95 -1.19 -31.05
N LEU A 11 -23.39 0.06 -31.04
CA LEU A 11 -22.76 1.13 -30.26
C LEU A 11 -22.85 0.88 -28.75
N ALA A 12 -23.96 0.33 -28.25
CA ALA A 12 -24.10 -0.03 -26.85
C ALA A 12 -23.21 -1.21 -26.45
N GLN A 13 -22.96 -2.15 -27.37
CA GLN A 13 -21.97 -3.22 -27.21
C GLN A 13 -20.53 -2.68 -27.24
N ASP A 14 -20.23 -1.72 -28.11
CA ASP A 14 -18.91 -1.05 -28.19
C ASP A 14 -18.65 -0.07 -27.02
N ALA A 15 -19.71 0.42 -26.36
CA ALA A 15 -19.61 1.42 -25.29
C ALA A 15 -19.21 0.84 -23.91
N ASN A 16 -18.98 -0.46 -23.79
CA ASN A 16 -18.73 -1.09 -22.48
C ASN A 16 -17.41 -1.86 -22.41
N ILE A 17 -16.32 -1.24 -22.84
CA ILE A 17 -14.98 -1.63 -22.42
C ILE A 17 -14.50 -0.60 -21.41
N MET A 18 -15.11 -0.63 -20.22
CA MET A 18 -14.52 0.03 -19.06
C MET A 18 -13.46 -0.90 -18.47
N ASP A 19 -12.20 -0.46 -18.51
CA ASP A 19 -11.12 -1.11 -17.76
C ASP A 19 -11.38 -0.96 -16.25
N LYS A 20 -11.93 -2.01 -15.63
CA LYS A 20 -12.15 -2.06 -14.18
C LYS A 20 -10.91 -2.64 -13.50
N SER A 21 -10.20 -1.80 -12.78
CA SER A 21 -9.11 -2.23 -11.89
C SER A 21 -9.65 -2.55 -10.51
N PHE A 22 -9.22 -3.68 -9.94
CA PHE A 22 -9.55 -4.09 -8.57
C PHE A 22 -8.28 -4.07 -7.73
N PHE A 23 -8.37 -3.51 -6.52
CA PHE A 23 -7.25 -3.39 -5.58
C PHE A 23 -7.51 -4.25 -4.35
N ILE A 24 -6.48 -4.94 -3.87
CA ILE A 24 -6.54 -5.81 -2.69
C ILE A 24 -5.52 -5.31 -1.68
N VAL A 25 -5.95 -5.07 -0.46
CA VAL A 25 -5.09 -4.69 0.65
C VAL A 25 -4.79 -5.94 1.48
N VAL A 26 -3.51 -6.30 1.59
CA VAL A 26 -3.04 -7.42 2.42
C VAL A 26 -2.52 -6.85 3.74
N PRO A 27 -3.25 -7.00 4.86
CA PRO A 27 -2.80 -6.48 6.13
C PRO A 27 -1.64 -7.30 6.67
N TYR A 28 -0.65 -6.60 7.22
CA TYR A 28 0.42 -7.19 8.01
C TYR A 28 0.47 -6.51 9.37
N HIS A 29 0.23 -7.30 10.40
CA HIS A 29 0.46 -6.88 11.77
C HIS A 29 1.66 -7.69 12.26
N PRO A 30 2.83 -7.06 12.48
CA PRO A 30 3.91 -7.75 13.14
C PRO A 30 3.39 -8.14 14.52
N THR A 31 3.18 -9.43 14.75
CA THR A 31 3.05 -9.94 16.12
C THR A 31 4.38 -9.63 16.79
N GLY A 32 4.43 -8.51 17.50
CA GLY A 32 5.54 -8.18 18.36
C GLY A 32 5.85 -9.40 19.20
N ASP A 33 7.12 -9.75 19.25
CA ASP A 33 7.63 -10.75 20.18
C ASP A 33 6.99 -10.49 21.55
N ILE A 34 6.66 -11.53 22.33
CA ILE A 34 5.98 -11.42 23.63
C ILE A 34 6.73 -10.43 24.57
N ASN A 35 8.00 -10.16 24.26
CA ASN A 35 8.87 -9.16 24.85
C ASN A 35 8.43 -7.69 24.61
N ASP A 36 7.79 -7.35 23.48
CA ASP A 36 7.25 -6.01 23.19
C ASP A 36 5.96 -5.73 23.98
N ILE A 37 5.12 -6.74 24.20
CA ILE A 37 3.95 -6.62 25.11
C ILE A 37 4.41 -6.35 26.55
N LYS A 38 5.53 -6.98 26.96
CA LYS A 38 6.18 -6.70 28.26
C LYS A 38 6.82 -5.31 28.32
N ARG A 39 7.28 -4.75 27.19
CA ARG A 39 7.81 -3.38 27.11
C ARG A 39 6.69 -2.34 27.14
N GLN A 40 5.59 -2.57 26.43
CA GLN A 40 4.42 -1.70 26.40
C GLN A 40 3.74 -1.61 27.78
N THR A 41 3.63 -2.72 28.50
CA THR A 41 3.14 -2.74 29.88
C THR A 41 4.08 -2.00 30.83
N LYS A 42 5.41 -2.20 30.74
CA LYS A 42 6.38 -1.40 31.51
C LYS A 42 6.31 0.10 31.21
N GLY A 43 6.07 0.48 29.96
CA GLY A 43 5.86 1.87 29.54
C GLY A 43 4.69 2.53 30.26
N ILE A 44 3.52 1.88 30.27
CA ILE A 44 2.31 2.38 30.94
C ILE A 44 2.51 2.54 32.46
N PHE A 45 3.17 1.58 33.13
CA PHE A 45 3.47 1.70 34.57
C PHE A 45 4.53 2.77 34.88
N SER A 46 5.50 3.00 33.97
CA SER A 46 6.51 4.05 34.13
C SER A 46 5.98 5.47 33.89
N SER A 47 4.98 5.64 33.02
CA SER A 47 4.29 6.91 32.80
C SER A 47 3.45 7.36 34.00
N LEU A 48 2.99 6.43 34.83
CA LEU A 48 2.25 6.74 36.07
C LEU A 48 3.15 7.06 37.27
N PHE A 49 4.43 6.66 37.24
CA PHE A 49 5.38 6.86 38.34
C PHE A 49 6.50 7.87 38.05
N GLY A 50 6.41 8.61 36.94
CA GLY A 50 7.26 9.76 36.65
C GLY A 50 8.66 9.38 36.16
N GLY A 51 8.93 9.67 34.90
CA GLY A 51 10.30 9.65 34.34
C GLY A 51 10.59 8.52 33.35
N GLY A 52 9.69 8.25 32.40
CA GLY A 52 10.02 7.43 31.23
C GLY A 52 10.56 8.30 30.10
N LYS A 53 11.87 8.24 29.85
CA LYS A 53 12.48 8.79 28.63
C LYS A 53 11.91 8.05 27.43
N ASP A 54 11.52 8.77 26.38
CA ASP A 54 11.04 8.21 25.12
C ASP A 54 12.03 7.15 24.62
N ALA A 55 11.66 5.87 24.80
CA ALA A 55 12.46 4.77 24.32
C ALA A 55 12.31 4.76 22.80
N VAL A 56 13.31 5.31 22.11
CA VAL A 56 13.47 5.14 20.66
C VAL A 56 13.42 3.64 20.40
N THR A 57 12.33 3.17 19.80
CA THR A 57 12.14 1.77 19.41
C THR A 57 13.11 1.48 18.29
N HIS A 58 14.33 1.08 18.65
CA HIS A 58 15.28 0.50 17.72
C HIS A 58 14.69 -0.84 17.27
N ILE A 59 14.09 -0.84 16.08
CA ILE A 59 13.68 -2.08 15.42
C ILE A 59 14.97 -2.78 15.01
N ASP A 60 15.15 -3.99 15.50
CA ASP A 60 16.28 -4.81 15.11
C ASP A 60 16.17 -5.18 13.62
N GLN A 61 17.30 -5.13 12.90
CA GLN A 61 17.36 -5.41 11.48
C GLN A 61 16.80 -6.81 11.17
N THR A 62 17.06 -7.79 12.05
CA THR A 62 16.55 -9.16 11.90
C THR A 62 15.02 -9.22 11.96
N THR A 63 14.41 -8.40 12.82
CA THR A 63 12.95 -8.32 12.95
C THR A 63 12.34 -7.67 11.72
N TYR A 64 12.99 -6.63 11.18
CA TYR A 64 12.58 -5.99 9.94
C TYR A 64 12.64 -6.94 8.74
N ASP A 65 13.76 -7.66 8.58
CA ASP A 65 13.94 -8.59 7.46
C ASP A 65 12.93 -9.75 7.55
N ARG A 66 12.70 -10.29 8.75
CA ARG A 66 11.65 -11.28 8.98
C ARG A 66 10.27 -10.76 8.60
N ALA A 67 9.93 -9.54 9.03
CA ALA A 67 8.65 -8.94 8.72
C ALA A 67 8.44 -8.75 7.22
N LYS A 68 9.50 -8.35 6.51
CA LYS A 68 9.51 -8.21 5.05
C LYS A 68 9.27 -9.56 4.34
N ASP A 69 9.89 -10.62 4.82
CA ASP A 69 9.69 -11.96 4.25
C ASP A 69 8.27 -12.49 4.53
N GLU A 70 7.74 -12.27 5.74
CA GLU A 70 6.39 -12.69 6.10
C GLU A 70 5.31 -12.02 5.26
N ILE A 71 5.39 -10.69 5.06
CA ILE A 71 4.44 -10.00 4.19
C ILE A 71 4.60 -10.40 2.72
N LYS A 72 5.83 -10.61 2.25
CA LYS A 72 6.08 -11.10 0.89
C LYS A 72 5.40 -12.46 0.66
N ASN A 73 5.57 -13.40 1.59
CA ASN A 73 4.94 -14.73 1.50
C ASN A 73 3.41 -14.65 1.47
N ARG A 74 2.81 -13.71 2.24
CA ARG A 74 1.36 -13.48 2.21
C ARG A 74 0.89 -12.93 0.85
N ILE A 75 1.63 -11.96 0.29
CA ILE A 75 1.35 -11.41 -1.03
C ILE A 75 1.42 -12.51 -2.09
N ASP A 76 2.50 -13.30 -2.09
CA ASP A 76 2.71 -14.38 -3.06
C ASP A 76 1.58 -15.42 -2.96
N SER A 77 1.10 -15.73 -1.75
CA SER A 77 -0.05 -16.64 -1.54
C SER A 77 -1.33 -16.10 -2.16
N VAL A 78 -1.63 -14.80 -1.98
CA VAL A 78 -2.81 -14.14 -2.57
C VAL A 78 -2.71 -14.10 -4.10
N VAL A 79 -1.55 -13.71 -4.63
CA VAL A 79 -1.30 -13.63 -6.08
C VAL A 79 -1.45 -15.01 -6.74
N ASN A 80 -0.88 -16.05 -6.13
CA ASN A 80 -0.99 -17.42 -6.62
C ASN A 80 -2.44 -17.93 -6.57
N GLY A 81 -3.20 -17.59 -5.52
CA GLY A 81 -4.63 -17.91 -5.44
C GLY A 81 -5.45 -17.26 -6.54
N LEU A 82 -5.22 -15.97 -6.82
CA LEU A 82 -5.86 -15.25 -7.91
C LEU A 82 -5.48 -15.80 -9.28
N PHE A 83 -4.21 -16.16 -9.45
CA PHE A 83 -3.71 -16.76 -10.69
C PHE A 83 -4.41 -18.08 -11.02
N GLN A 84 -4.67 -18.93 -10.00
CA GLN A 84 -5.44 -20.18 -10.17
C GLN A 84 -6.88 -19.92 -10.61
N MET A 85 -7.44 -18.76 -10.28
CA MET A 85 -8.77 -18.33 -10.73
C MET A 85 -8.73 -17.67 -12.12
N GLY A 86 -7.58 -17.63 -12.79
CA GLY A 86 -7.40 -16.97 -14.08
C GLY A 86 -7.25 -15.44 -13.97
N VAL A 87 -7.16 -14.89 -12.76
CA VAL A 87 -7.00 -13.46 -12.52
C VAL A 87 -5.52 -13.12 -12.42
N LYS A 88 -5.01 -12.33 -13.38
CA LYS A 88 -3.64 -11.80 -13.32
C LYS A 88 -3.59 -10.66 -12.29
N SER A 89 -2.68 -10.78 -11.34
CA SER A 89 -2.47 -9.77 -10.30
C SER A 89 -0.98 -9.47 -10.13
N GLN A 90 -0.66 -8.25 -9.73
CA GLN A 90 0.71 -7.79 -9.51
C GLN A 90 0.76 -6.86 -8.30
N GLN A 91 1.83 -6.95 -7.52
CA GLN A 91 2.10 -5.98 -6.45
C GLN A 91 2.46 -4.62 -7.06
N LEU A 92 1.78 -3.56 -6.61
CA LEU A 92 2.05 -2.19 -7.04
C LEU A 92 3.37 -1.67 -6.44
N SER A 93 4.15 -0.97 -7.27
CA SER A 93 5.31 -0.19 -6.83
C SER A 93 4.89 1.07 -6.08
N THR A 94 5.83 1.72 -5.38
CA THR A 94 5.58 2.98 -4.66
C THR A 94 5.00 4.06 -5.55
N LYS A 95 5.49 4.18 -6.79
CA LYS A 95 4.97 5.14 -7.78
C LYS A 95 3.51 4.85 -8.12
N GLN A 96 3.21 3.59 -8.46
CA GLN A 96 1.85 3.16 -8.81
C GLN A 96 0.87 3.29 -7.63
N LEU A 97 1.34 3.09 -6.39
CA LEU A 97 0.54 3.37 -5.20
C LEU A 97 0.26 4.87 -5.06
N GLY A 98 1.26 5.72 -5.31
CA GLY A 98 1.09 7.18 -5.32
C GLY A 98 0.04 7.62 -6.34
N GLU A 99 0.14 7.11 -7.57
CA GLU A 99 -0.85 7.32 -8.63
C GLU A 99 -2.24 6.82 -8.22
N LEU A 100 -2.33 5.61 -7.65
CA LEU A 100 -3.59 5.05 -7.16
C LEU A 100 -4.26 5.97 -6.13
N PHE A 101 -3.50 6.43 -5.13
CA PHE A 101 -4.06 7.32 -4.10
C PHE A 101 -4.44 8.66 -4.71
N TYR A 102 -3.61 9.25 -5.56
CA TYR A 102 -3.93 10.51 -6.23
C TYR A 102 -5.21 10.41 -7.06
N ASN A 103 -5.34 9.35 -7.87
CA ASN A 103 -6.52 9.10 -8.69
C ASN A 103 -7.77 8.83 -7.84
N SER A 104 -7.63 8.09 -6.73
CA SER A 104 -8.73 7.78 -5.81
C SER A 104 -9.26 9.03 -5.09
N TYR A 105 -8.38 9.93 -4.68
CA TYR A 105 -8.77 11.18 -4.00
C TYR A 105 -9.20 12.30 -4.97
N ASN A 106 -8.79 12.25 -6.23
CA ASN A 106 -9.01 13.33 -7.21
C ASN A 106 -9.68 12.81 -8.49
N HIS A 107 -10.84 12.14 -8.36
CA HIS A 107 -11.51 11.47 -9.49
C HIS A 107 -11.81 12.42 -10.67
N ASP A 108 -12.11 13.70 -10.39
CA ASP A 108 -12.50 14.68 -11.41
C ASP A 108 -11.32 15.29 -12.20
N THR A 109 -10.13 15.39 -11.57
CA THR A 109 -8.96 16.07 -12.15
C THR A 109 -7.86 15.10 -12.58
N ALA A 110 -7.75 13.93 -11.95
CA ALA A 110 -6.69 12.96 -12.23
C ALA A 110 -6.65 12.47 -13.68
N SER A 111 -7.81 12.40 -14.34
CA SER A 111 -7.89 12.05 -15.77
C SER A 111 -7.29 13.11 -16.70
N ARG A 112 -7.24 14.37 -16.26
CA ARG A 112 -6.74 15.53 -17.03
C ARG A 112 -5.35 15.97 -16.61
N GLU A 113 -4.97 15.69 -15.37
CA GLU A 113 -3.70 16.05 -14.75
C GLU A 113 -3.02 14.79 -14.19
N PRO A 114 -2.49 13.90 -15.05
CA PRO A 114 -1.76 12.75 -14.57
C PRO A 114 -0.50 13.21 -13.83
N LEU A 115 -0.12 12.49 -12.76
CA LEU A 115 1.14 12.71 -12.05
C LEU A 115 2.32 12.40 -12.98
N ALA A 116 2.74 13.38 -13.77
CA ALA A 116 3.85 13.27 -14.72
C ALA A 116 5.22 13.36 -14.03
N VAL A 117 5.26 13.85 -12.79
CA VAL A 117 6.48 14.10 -12.02
C VAL A 117 6.71 12.95 -11.04
N GLY A 118 7.96 12.51 -10.89
CA GLY A 118 8.33 11.44 -9.96
C GLY A 118 7.85 11.75 -8.54
N LEU A 119 7.37 10.75 -7.82
CA LEU A 119 6.90 10.92 -6.44
C LEU A 119 8.04 11.45 -5.54
N GLU A 120 9.28 11.16 -5.92
CA GLU A 120 10.52 11.64 -5.30
C GLU A 120 10.63 13.18 -5.32
N ASP A 121 10.10 13.85 -6.35
CA ASP A 121 10.09 15.31 -6.45
C ASP A 121 8.91 15.94 -5.69
N LEU A 122 7.89 15.14 -5.36
CA LEU A 122 6.69 15.54 -4.61
C LEU A 122 6.81 15.26 -3.11
N THR A 123 7.74 14.40 -2.68
CA THR A 123 8.08 14.26 -1.27
C THR A 123 8.73 15.56 -0.81
N THR A 124 7.95 16.36 -0.09
CA THR A 124 8.35 17.66 0.45
C THR A 124 9.71 17.59 1.18
N THR A 125 10.37 18.74 1.26
CA THR A 125 11.65 19.06 1.92
C THR A 125 11.98 18.33 3.24
N PHE A 126 10.99 17.75 3.94
CA PHE A 126 11.11 17.22 5.29
C PHE A 126 11.15 15.69 5.43
N VAL A 127 11.00 14.91 4.35
CA VAL A 127 11.13 13.44 4.43
C VAL A 127 12.42 12.98 3.74
N ARG A 128 13.54 13.03 4.48
CA ARG A 128 14.77 12.34 4.07
C ARG A 128 14.86 10.98 4.75
N LYS A 129 15.26 9.96 3.98
CA LYS A 129 15.72 8.69 4.53
C LYS A 129 16.88 8.98 5.49
N GLY A 130 16.70 8.64 6.77
CA GLY A 130 17.76 8.81 7.77
C GLY A 130 19.02 8.06 7.34
N GLN A 131 20.13 8.78 7.17
CA GLN A 131 21.45 8.15 7.01
C GLN A 131 21.84 7.55 8.36
N GLY A 132 21.58 6.25 8.52
CA GLY A 132 22.04 5.51 9.68
C GLY A 132 23.52 5.21 9.55
N ASP A 133 24.37 6.10 10.06
CA ASP A 133 25.76 5.79 10.33
C ASP A 133 25.82 5.19 11.75
N SER A 134 25.74 3.86 11.81
CA SER A 134 25.87 3.13 13.07
C SER A 134 27.36 2.90 13.33
N ARG A 135 27.95 3.72 14.21
CA ARG A 135 29.25 3.44 14.82
C ARG A 135 29.08 3.04 16.27
#